data_AF-A0A6J1N3I4-F1
#
_entry.id   AF-A0A6J1N3I4-F1
#
_cell.length_a   1.000
_cell.length_b   1.000
_cell.length_c   1.000
_cell.angle_alpha   90.00
_cell.angle_beta   90.00
_cell.angle_gamma   90.00
#
_symmetry.space_group_name_H-M   'P 1'
#
loop_
_entity.id
_entity.type
_entity.pdbx_description
1 polymer ?
#
loop_
_entity_poly.entity_id
_entity_poly.type
_entity_poly.pdbx_seq_one_letter_code
_entity_poly.pdbx_strand_id
1 'polypeptide(L)'
;MLQSKINGMPSMPAFNARIRKILKFQLWIWCILWFISLPSTSGKCGGVDISISIYPKEHNILYGEPLELFCIAGSNYSASDIFIMKDGKKIESEIVNSTTRRLYIAKPEKQFATYTCHNLKNNKRCISRTVVDNPPSDITVFNCFSKNLESLNCSWTNPEAYSVVNYKLTFYLHNNLVNPPCVPFSFETTRYCVWYPTTSPRYRQQEEELHFYLSSCNIFGCNNQNFTIDHFSIIKPDPPYELRVVSYGAHNVVLKWRIPYNIVDFLKCGVNYKIQYQISKVDNRTHFRTVDTSQIPSKTEVIEFNLIDLPYAHMQYEVRICIKSKRAASEEFWSDYTFLVFTTLAERPIRPPKMIAGAFDQNIVSNNERVINVYWQDIEEIEEAGPEFTYKVQVSDGDTTNTIYPANGKSYVTFKTSLDALDVYVWSANINGSSENSSYIYIPPERDTRNLKINSLRKVAYENGTYELWWDDVKDVDNYTLFWCKHNGDHTCSGRIEFAVLDSRQARHVIDLPKDDVYQFAVSANRGVNSGGMTWAKIYGSQVGDRIVDGV
;
A
#
# COMPACT_ATOMS: atom_id res chain seq x y z
N MET A 1 8.47 50.19 -38.19
CA MET A 1 8.13 49.37 -39.38
C MET A 1 7.15 48.30 -38.94
N LEU A 2 5.89 48.18 -39.35
CA LEU A 2 5.04 48.88 -40.30
C LEU A 2 3.60 48.96 -39.67
N GLN A 3 2.91 50.05 -39.98
CA GLN A 3 1.47 50.36 -39.86
C GLN A 3 0.56 49.31 -40.53
N SER A 4 -0.79 49.29 -40.46
CA SER A 4 -1.90 49.81 -39.63
C SER A 4 -3.19 49.54 -40.44
N LYS A 5 -4.38 49.59 -39.80
CA LYS A 5 -5.70 50.01 -40.37
C LYS A 5 -6.42 48.98 -41.29
N ILE A 6 -7.75 48.72 -41.30
CA ILE A 6 -8.99 49.51 -41.05
C ILE A 6 -10.21 48.60 -40.76
N ASN A 7 -11.04 49.06 -39.80
CA ASN A 7 -12.51 49.09 -39.62
C ASN A 7 -13.48 48.18 -40.42
N GLY A 8 -14.60 47.83 -39.74
CA GLY A 8 -15.89 47.62 -40.40
C GLY A 8 -17.00 47.00 -39.54
N MET A 9 -17.61 47.78 -38.65
CA MET A 9 -18.96 47.50 -38.10
C MET A 9 -20.00 48.01 -39.10
N PRO A 10 -21.18 47.38 -39.22
CA PRO A 10 -22.38 48.18 -38.96
C PRO A 10 -23.50 47.45 -38.19
N SER A 11 -24.35 48.31 -37.68
CA SER A 11 -25.52 48.18 -36.82
C SER A 11 -26.77 47.52 -37.42
N MET A 12 -27.69 47.16 -36.51
CA MET A 12 -29.11 46.81 -36.68
C MET A 12 -29.89 47.57 -37.78
N PRO A 13 -31.07 47.04 -38.16
CA PRO A 13 -32.27 47.76 -37.73
C PRO A 13 -33.34 46.86 -37.08
N ALA A 14 -33.96 47.43 -36.05
CA ALA A 14 -35.31 47.06 -35.61
C ALA A 14 -36.34 47.55 -36.64
N PHE A 15 -37.41 46.78 -36.85
CA PHE A 15 -38.68 47.36 -37.29
C PHE A 15 -39.85 46.71 -36.55
N ASN A 16 -40.84 47.54 -36.31
CA ASN A 16 -41.77 47.52 -35.20
C ASN A 16 -43.20 47.34 -35.73
N ALA A 17 -44.08 46.86 -34.84
CA ALA A 17 -45.51 47.18 -34.74
C ALA A 17 -46.60 46.39 -35.51
N ARG A 18 -47.57 45.95 -34.67
CA ARG A 18 -49.04 45.85 -34.85
C ARG A 18 -49.54 44.76 -35.82
N ILE A 19 -50.45 43.87 -35.40
CA ILE A 19 -51.87 44.17 -35.14
C ILE A 19 -52.45 43.36 -33.96
N ARG A 20 -53.33 44.04 -33.22
CA ARG A 20 -54.11 43.63 -32.04
C ARG A 20 -55.53 43.20 -32.47
N LYS A 21 -56.13 42.30 -31.67
CA LYS A 21 -57.58 41.99 -31.53
C LYS A 21 -58.15 41.20 -32.71
N ILE A 22 -58.88 40.10 -32.51
CA ILE A 22 -60.27 39.97 -32.02
C ILE A 22 -60.46 38.41 -31.90
N LEU A 23 -60.97 37.75 -30.86
CA LEU A 23 -62.35 37.76 -30.34
C LEU A 23 -62.38 36.91 -29.04
N LYS A 24 -62.89 37.48 -27.94
CA LYS A 24 -63.45 36.74 -26.78
C LYS A 24 -64.93 36.51 -27.07
N PHE A 25 -65.46 35.31 -26.78
CA PHE A 25 -66.86 34.88 -26.49
C PHE A 25 -66.98 33.43 -27.01
N GLN A 26 -67.47 32.40 -26.31
CA GLN A 26 -68.45 32.29 -25.24
C GLN A 26 -68.17 31.10 -24.32
N LEU A 27 -68.49 31.28 -23.03
CA LEU A 27 -68.97 30.23 -22.13
C LEU A 27 -70.32 29.68 -22.63
N TRP A 28 -70.56 28.36 -22.56
CA TRP A 28 -71.58 27.70 -21.69
C TRP A 28 -71.94 26.26 -22.13
N ILE A 29 -72.03 25.34 -21.15
CA ILE A 29 -72.69 24.02 -21.11
C ILE A 29 -71.99 22.94 -21.99
N TRP A 30 -71.51 21.80 -21.49
CA TRP A 30 -72.26 20.69 -20.87
C TRP A 30 -71.39 19.90 -19.88
N CYS A 31 -71.94 19.68 -18.68
CA CYS A 31 -71.59 18.59 -17.79
C CYS A 31 -71.99 17.24 -18.42
N ILE A 32 -71.45 16.18 -17.80
CA ILE A 32 -71.70 14.75 -17.99
C ILE A 32 -70.70 14.08 -18.93
N LEU A 33 -69.66 13.50 -18.33
CA LEU A 33 -69.29 12.09 -18.49
C LEU A 33 -68.15 11.77 -17.51
N TRP A 34 -68.55 11.36 -16.30
CA TRP A 34 -67.84 10.33 -15.55
C TRP A 34 -67.71 9.11 -16.47
N PHE A 35 -66.49 8.75 -16.86
CA PHE A 35 -66.11 7.35 -17.08
C PHE A 35 -64.60 7.21 -16.89
N ILE A 36 -64.26 6.66 -15.73
CA ILE A 36 -63.18 5.71 -15.46
C ILE A 36 -62.26 5.45 -16.67
N SER A 37 -61.10 6.11 -16.69
CA SER A 37 -59.95 5.67 -17.49
C SER A 37 -59.12 4.70 -16.64
N LEU A 38 -59.40 3.40 -16.78
CA LEU A 38 -58.51 2.34 -16.34
C LEU A 38 -57.30 2.27 -17.29
N PRO A 39 -56.06 2.25 -16.78
CA PRO A 39 -54.90 1.97 -17.62
C PRO A 39 -54.90 0.49 -18.01
N SER A 40 -54.91 0.25 -19.31
CA SER A 40 -54.71 -1.04 -19.94
C SER A 40 -53.22 -1.37 -20.02
N THR A 41 -52.75 -2.35 -19.24
CA THR A 41 -51.50 -3.08 -19.53
C THR A 41 -51.71 -4.59 -19.36
N SER A 42 -51.24 -5.31 -20.37
CA SER A 42 -51.54 -6.69 -20.76
C SER A 42 -51.23 -7.82 -19.74
N GLY A 43 -52.30 -8.34 -19.12
CA GLY A 43 -52.43 -9.77 -18.79
C GLY A 43 -53.42 -10.42 -19.77
N LYS A 44 -52.91 -11.06 -20.83
CA LYS A 44 -53.75 -11.69 -21.87
C LYS A 44 -54.34 -13.00 -21.34
N CYS A 45 -55.65 -13.07 -21.10
CA CYS A 45 -56.37 -14.31 -21.39
C CYS A 45 -56.25 -14.47 -22.92
N GLY A 46 -55.38 -15.37 -23.37
CA GLY A 46 -55.04 -15.49 -24.78
C GLY A 46 -56.27 -15.85 -25.62
N GLY A 47 -56.71 -14.92 -26.48
CA GLY A 47 -57.55 -15.18 -27.66
C GLY A 47 -59.03 -15.43 -27.39
N VAL A 48 -59.87 -14.43 -27.71
CA VAL A 48 -61.24 -14.43 -28.31
C VAL A 48 -62.31 -15.45 -27.84
N ASP A 49 -62.02 -16.35 -26.90
CA ASP A 49 -62.96 -17.36 -26.43
C ASP A 49 -63.09 -17.30 -24.89
N ILE A 50 -64.25 -16.80 -24.43
CA ILE A 50 -64.60 -16.53 -23.03
C ILE A 50 -64.96 -17.84 -22.30
N SER A 51 -64.24 -18.91 -22.58
CA SER A 51 -64.44 -20.22 -21.96
C SER A 51 -63.99 -20.25 -20.49
N ILE A 52 -63.15 -19.30 -20.08
CA ILE A 52 -62.65 -19.17 -18.71
C ILE A 52 -62.17 -17.73 -18.43
N SER A 53 -62.30 -17.27 -17.18
CA SER A 53 -61.76 -15.99 -16.72
C SER A 53 -61.31 -16.05 -15.26
N ILE A 54 -60.37 -15.17 -14.88
CA ILE A 54 -59.90 -15.00 -13.51
C ILE A 54 -60.00 -13.54 -13.09
N TYR A 55 -60.49 -13.29 -11.88
CA TYR A 55 -60.66 -11.95 -11.32
C TYR A 55 -60.18 -11.87 -9.86
N PRO A 56 -59.53 -10.76 -9.48
CA PRO A 56 -58.94 -9.73 -10.35
C PRO A 56 -57.77 -10.27 -11.21
N LYS A 57 -57.45 -9.58 -12.33
CA LYS A 57 -56.36 -9.97 -13.26
C LYS A 57 -54.97 -9.57 -12.76
N GLU A 58 -54.88 -8.46 -12.05
CA GLU A 58 -53.71 -8.06 -11.29
C GLU A 58 -54.20 -7.72 -9.90
N HIS A 59 -53.48 -8.20 -8.88
CA HIS A 59 -53.93 -8.06 -7.51
C HIS A 59 -52.76 -7.70 -6.60
N ASN A 60 -52.81 -6.49 -6.06
CA ASN A 60 -51.83 -6.01 -5.10
C ASN A 60 -52.49 -6.05 -3.74
N ILE A 61 -51.96 -6.87 -2.83
CA ILE A 61 -52.51 -7.09 -1.49
C ILE A 61 -51.50 -6.59 -0.47
N LEU A 62 -51.95 -5.67 0.39
CA LEU A 62 -51.18 -5.26 1.55
C LEU A 62 -51.03 -6.46 2.49
N TYR A 63 -49.81 -6.83 2.86
CA TYR A 63 -49.58 -7.98 3.73
C TYR A 63 -50.35 -7.85 5.05
N GLY A 64 -51.07 -8.91 5.40
CA GLY A 64 -52.05 -8.91 6.50
C GLY A 64 -53.51 -8.93 6.02
N GLU A 65 -53.77 -8.44 4.81
CA GLU A 65 -55.09 -8.49 4.16
C GLU A 65 -55.35 -9.84 3.47
N PRO A 66 -56.61 -10.28 3.38
CA PRO A 66 -56.95 -11.54 2.74
C PRO A 66 -56.79 -11.48 1.22
N LEU A 67 -56.38 -12.62 0.63
CA LEU A 67 -56.37 -12.84 -0.82
C LEU A 67 -57.66 -13.53 -1.24
N GLU A 68 -58.35 -12.95 -2.23
CA GLU A 68 -59.54 -13.51 -2.82
C GLU A 68 -59.46 -13.50 -4.35
N LEU A 69 -59.58 -14.68 -4.97
CA LEU A 69 -59.60 -14.83 -6.44
C LEU A 69 -60.81 -15.64 -6.88
N PHE A 70 -61.42 -15.23 -7.98
CA PHE A 70 -62.53 -15.93 -8.62
C PHE A 70 -62.11 -16.48 -9.98
N CYS A 71 -62.29 -17.77 -10.17
CA CYS A 71 -62.10 -18.49 -11.42
C CYS A 71 -63.48 -18.85 -11.96
N ILE A 72 -63.85 -18.30 -13.13
CA ILE A 72 -65.22 -18.35 -13.67
C ILE A 72 -65.19 -19.09 -15.00
N ALA A 73 -66.02 -20.12 -15.11
CA ALA A 73 -66.23 -20.92 -16.30
C ALA A 73 -67.18 -20.22 -17.30
N GLY A 74 -66.91 -20.35 -18.59
CA GLY A 74 -67.79 -19.85 -19.66
C GLY A 74 -69.10 -20.64 -19.77
N SER A 75 -70.02 -20.19 -20.62
CA SER A 75 -71.41 -20.68 -20.72
C SER A 75 -71.59 -22.18 -20.97
N ASN A 76 -70.55 -22.89 -21.44
CA ASN A 76 -70.59 -24.33 -21.77
C ASN A 76 -69.90 -25.22 -20.72
N TYR A 77 -69.48 -24.65 -19.60
CA TYR A 77 -68.66 -25.32 -18.58
C TYR A 77 -69.18 -25.01 -17.17
N SER A 78 -68.91 -25.89 -16.22
CA SER A 78 -69.31 -25.69 -14.82
C SER A 78 -68.09 -25.48 -13.91
N ALA A 79 -68.34 -25.13 -12.64
CA ALA A 79 -67.31 -25.00 -11.61
C ALA A 79 -66.51 -26.30 -11.40
N SER A 80 -67.04 -27.48 -11.74
CA SER A 80 -66.29 -28.75 -11.66
C SER A 80 -65.25 -28.89 -12.78
N ASP A 81 -65.42 -28.18 -13.89
CA ASP A 81 -64.54 -28.25 -15.06
C ASP A 81 -63.31 -27.32 -14.94
N ILE A 82 -63.27 -26.48 -13.91
CA ILE A 82 -62.23 -25.48 -13.68
C ILE A 82 -61.54 -25.67 -12.33
N PHE A 83 -60.28 -25.22 -12.22
CA PHE A 83 -59.54 -25.17 -10.96
C PHE A 83 -58.47 -24.06 -10.98
N ILE A 84 -57.97 -23.71 -9.79
CA ILE A 84 -56.93 -22.70 -9.61
C ILE A 84 -55.59 -23.40 -9.35
N MET A 85 -54.54 -22.92 -10.01
CA MET A 85 -53.15 -23.28 -9.78
C MET A 85 -52.37 -22.07 -9.28
N LYS A 86 -51.37 -22.30 -8.45
CA LYS A 86 -50.33 -21.33 -8.09
C LYS A 86 -49.00 -21.90 -8.51
N ASP A 87 -48.27 -21.17 -9.34
CA ASP A 87 -46.93 -21.55 -9.81
C ASP A 87 -46.89 -23.00 -10.36
N GLY A 88 -47.97 -23.40 -11.08
CA GLY A 88 -48.11 -24.71 -11.71
C GLY A 88 -48.69 -25.82 -10.84
N LYS A 89 -48.89 -25.61 -9.52
CA LYS A 89 -49.49 -26.60 -8.61
C LYS A 89 -50.96 -26.28 -8.35
N LYS A 90 -51.83 -27.29 -8.41
CA LYS A 90 -53.26 -27.17 -8.09
C LYS A 90 -53.43 -26.82 -6.61
N ILE A 91 -54.24 -25.79 -6.33
CA ILE A 91 -54.59 -25.36 -4.96
C ILE A 91 -56.08 -25.64 -4.71
N GLU A 92 -56.40 -25.94 -3.46
CA GLU A 92 -57.77 -26.09 -2.99
C GLU A 92 -58.58 -24.79 -3.19
N SER A 93 -59.79 -24.93 -3.70
CA SER A 93 -60.69 -23.80 -3.97
C SER A 93 -62.14 -24.24 -3.83
N GLU A 94 -62.97 -23.35 -3.31
CA GLU A 94 -64.36 -23.59 -2.96
C GLU A 94 -65.26 -23.35 -4.19
N ILE A 95 -66.30 -24.16 -4.38
CA ILE A 95 -67.33 -23.91 -5.39
C ILE A 95 -68.34 -22.92 -4.79
N VAL A 96 -68.48 -21.74 -5.39
CA VAL A 96 -69.41 -20.70 -4.90
C VAL A 96 -70.77 -20.78 -5.60
N ASN A 97 -70.78 -21.15 -6.89
CA ASN A 97 -71.99 -21.37 -7.68
C ASN A 97 -71.72 -22.37 -8.82
N SER A 98 -72.68 -22.57 -9.72
CA SER A 98 -72.57 -23.55 -10.82
C SER A 98 -71.42 -23.30 -11.80
N THR A 99 -70.86 -22.08 -11.87
CA THR A 99 -69.81 -21.70 -12.84
C THR A 99 -68.53 -21.16 -12.20
N THR A 100 -68.51 -20.91 -10.89
CA THR A 100 -67.44 -20.13 -10.23
C THR A 100 -66.79 -20.89 -9.09
N ARG A 101 -65.45 -20.89 -9.08
CA ARG A 101 -64.63 -21.26 -7.94
C ARG A 101 -63.96 -20.06 -7.30
N ARG A 102 -63.83 -20.08 -5.98
CA ARG A 102 -63.18 -19.06 -5.17
C ARG A 102 -61.97 -19.64 -4.47
N LEU A 103 -60.84 -18.95 -4.56
CA LEU A 103 -59.70 -19.14 -3.66
C LEU A 103 -59.73 -18.02 -2.63
N TYR A 104 -59.78 -18.39 -1.36
CA TYR A 104 -59.69 -17.45 -0.24
C TYR A 104 -58.54 -17.86 0.68
N ILE A 105 -57.59 -16.94 0.90
CA ILE A 105 -56.49 -17.13 1.85
C ILE A 105 -56.55 -15.98 2.83
N ALA A 106 -56.93 -16.26 4.09
CA ALA A 106 -57.15 -15.24 5.10
C ALA A 106 -55.89 -14.41 5.41
N LYS A 107 -54.71 -15.05 5.38
CA LYS A 107 -53.40 -14.42 5.66
C LYS A 107 -52.35 -14.97 4.70
N PRO A 108 -52.26 -14.45 3.46
CA PRO A 108 -51.26 -14.91 2.52
C PRO A 108 -49.85 -14.49 2.95
N GLU A 109 -48.86 -15.35 2.75
CA GLU A 109 -47.44 -15.01 2.90
C GLU A 109 -47.03 -13.93 1.88
N LYS A 110 -46.01 -13.14 2.22
CA LYS A 110 -45.42 -12.19 1.28
C LYS A 110 -44.83 -12.95 0.10
N GLN A 111 -45.18 -12.53 -1.10
CA GLN A 111 -44.76 -13.22 -2.30
C GLN A 111 -45.10 -12.44 -3.56
N PHE A 112 -44.38 -12.75 -4.62
CA PHE A 112 -44.82 -12.57 -5.99
C PHE A 112 -45.26 -13.93 -6.53
N ALA A 113 -46.55 -14.10 -6.81
CA ALA A 113 -47.10 -15.38 -7.26
C ALA A 113 -47.95 -15.23 -8.52
N THR A 114 -47.93 -16.27 -9.36
CA THR A 114 -48.77 -16.33 -10.56
C THR A 114 -49.87 -17.36 -10.35
N TYR A 115 -51.11 -16.88 -10.25
CA TYR A 115 -52.30 -17.72 -10.17
C TYR A 115 -52.86 -17.98 -11.55
N THR A 116 -53.20 -19.23 -11.84
CA THR A 116 -53.76 -19.66 -13.12
C THR A 116 -55.09 -20.35 -12.91
N CYS A 117 -56.14 -19.81 -13.50
CA CYS A 117 -57.42 -20.48 -13.67
C CYS A 117 -57.32 -21.36 -14.91
N HIS A 118 -57.61 -22.65 -14.78
CA HIS A 118 -57.45 -23.66 -15.83
C HIS A 118 -58.75 -24.43 -16.05
N ASN A 119 -59.14 -24.63 -17.32
CA ASN A 119 -60.29 -25.45 -17.72
C ASN A 119 -59.81 -26.80 -18.24
N LEU A 120 -60.24 -27.89 -17.60
CA LEU A 120 -59.80 -29.26 -17.90
C LEU A 120 -60.29 -29.78 -19.25
N LYS A 121 -61.45 -29.31 -19.71
CA LYS A 121 -62.10 -29.84 -20.92
C LYS A 121 -61.51 -29.28 -22.21
N ASN A 122 -61.06 -28.04 -22.19
CA ASN A 122 -60.48 -27.38 -23.37
C ASN A 122 -59.02 -26.93 -23.18
N ASN A 123 -58.42 -27.23 -22.03
CA ASN A 123 -57.04 -26.92 -21.66
C ASN A 123 -56.69 -25.42 -21.70
N LYS A 124 -57.68 -24.52 -21.66
CA LYS A 124 -57.48 -23.06 -21.66
C LYS A 124 -57.10 -22.54 -20.29
N ARG A 125 -56.28 -21.47 -20.29
CA ARG A 125 -55.67 -20.88 -19.09
C ARG A 125 -55.82 -19.37 -19.08
N CYS A 126 -56.16 -18.83 -17.91
CA CYS A 126 -56.14 -17.40 -17.62
C CYS A 126 -55.29 -17.14 -16.38
N ILE A 127 -54.46 -16.10 -16.44
CA ILE A 127 -53.46 -15.81 -15.42
C ILE A 127 -53.86 -14.55 -14.65
N SER A 128 -53.67 -14.59 -13.33
CA SER A 128 -53.66 -13.43 -12.45
C SER A 128 -52.29 -13.32 -11.77
N ARG A 129 -51.72 -12.12 -11.77
CA ARG A 129 -50.47 -11.83 -11.06
C ARG A 129 -50.80 -11.18 -9.73
N THR A 130 -50.32 -11.78 -8.66
CA THR A 130 -50.58 -11.30 -7.31
C THR A 130 -49.26 -10.96 -6.62
N VAL A 131 -49.21 -9.75 -6.07
CA VAL A 131 -48.13 -9.31 -5.18
C VAL A 131 -48.71 -9.12 -3.80
N VAL A 132 -48.12 -9.80 -2.82
CA VAL A 132 -48.43 -9.62 -1.40
C VAL A 132 -47.17 -9.04 -0.75
N ASP A 133 -47.23 -7.80 -0.31
CA ASP A 133 -46.07 -7.12 0.27
C ASP A 133 -46.46 -6.00 1.24
N ASN A 134 -45.48 -5.44 1.92
CA ASN A 134 -45.62 -4.23 2.74
C ASN A 134 -45.18 -2.97 1.97
N PRO A 135 -45.49 -1.77 2.46
CA PRO A 135 -44.71 -0.58 2.17
C PRO A 135 -43.21 -0.83 2.45
N PRO A 136 -42.29 -0.12 1.79
CA PRO A 136 -40.86 -0.38 1.92
C PRO A 136 -40.38 -0.29 3.38
N SER A 137 -39.59 -1.26 3.82
CA SER A 137 -38.97 -1.25 5.15
C SER A 137 -37.90 -0.16 5.27
N ASP A 138 -37.52 0.14 6.50
CA ASP A 138 -36.39 1.01 6.81
C ASP A 138 -35.07 0.44 6.29
N ILE A 139 -34.26 1.32 5.71
CA ILE A 139 -32.85 1.06 5.39
C ILE A 139 -32.03 1.20 6.66
N THR A 140 -31.24 0.17 6.94
CA THR A 140 -30.40 0.06 8.15
C THR A 140 -28.93 0.41 7.89
N VAL A 141 -28.47 0.27 6.65
CA VAL A 141 -27.08 0.55 6.24
C VAL A 141 -27.07 1.65 5.19
N PHE A 142 -26.68 2.85 5.61
CA PHE A 142 -26.53 4.02 4.75
C PHE A 142 -25.13 4.58 4.93
N ASN A 143 -24.30 4.45 3.90
CA ASN A 143 -22.90 4.84 3.93
C ASN A 143 -22.65 5.95 2.95
N CYS A 144 -21.76 6.88 3.28
CA CYS A 144 -21.30 7.90 2.36
C CYS A 144 -19.78 8.00 2.39
N PHE A 145 -19.21 8.36 1.24
CA PHE A 145 -17.79 8.51 1.02
C PHE A 145 -17.56 9.76 0.17
N SER A 146 -16.73 10.67 0.66
CA SER A 146 -16.31 11.86 -0.08
C SER A 146 -14.88 11.71 -0.58
N LYS A 147 -14.68 11.78 -1.89
CA LYS A 147 -13.33 11.76 -2.49
C LYS A 147 -12.85 13.18 -2.72
N ASN A 148 -11.77 13.57 -2.05
CA ASN A 148 -11.09 14.87 -2.17
C ASN A 148 -12.01 16.10 -2.10
N LEU A 149 -13.19 15.97 -1.47
CA LEU A 149 -14.28 16.94 -1.58
C LEU A 149 -14.73 17.22 -3.03
N GLU A 150 -14.36 16.45 -4.04
CA GLU A 150 -14.79 16.64 -5.43
C GLU A 150 -16.06 15.85 -5.76
N SER A 151 -16.26 14.74 -5.07
CA SER A 151 -17.42 13.89 -5.26
C SER A 151 -17.89 13.31 -3.94
N LEU A 152 -19.20 13.20 -3.80
CA LEU A 152 -19.85 12.51 -2.69
C LEU A 152 -20.61 11.33 -3.26
N ASN A 153 -20.30 10.13 -2.77
CA ASN A 153 -21.01 8.92 -3.11
C ASN A 153 -21.70 8.38 -1.86
N CYS A 154 -23.02 8.23 -1.90
CA CYS A 154 -23.78 7.58 -0.85
C CYS A 154 -24.44 6.32 -1.37
N SER A 155 -24.42 5.27 -0.55
CA SER A 155 -24.93 3.96 -0.88
C SER A 155 -25.74 3.33 0.23
N TRP A 156 -26.68 2.46 -0.17
CA TRP A 156 -27.46 1.65 0.76
C TRP A 156 -27.94 0.36 0.10
N THR A 157 -28.17 -0.65 0.94
CA THR A 157 -28.66 -1.96 0.49
C THR A 157 -30.18 -2.01 0.54
N ASN A 158 -30.80 -2.51 -0.53
CA ASN A 158 -32.25 -2.70 -0.58
C ASN A 158 -32.68 -3.76 0.44
N PRO A 159 -33.68 -3.48 1.29
CA PRO A 159 -34.39 -4.53 2.02
C PRO A 159 -35.05 -5.52 1.04
N GLU A 160 -35.27 -6.75 1.48
CA GLU A 160 -36.00 -7.75 0.70
C GLU A 160 -37.44 -7.27 0.46
N ALA A 161 -37.84 -7.23 -0.81
CA ALA A 161 -39.18 -6.80 -1.24
C ALA A 161 -39.58 -7.56 -2.52
N TYR A 162 -40.88 -7.88 -2.63
CA TYR A 162 -41.45 -8.51 -3.84
C TYR A 162 -42.00 -7.46 -4.81
N SER A 163 -42.33 -6.28 -4.29
CA SER A 163 -42.76 -5.13 -5.06
C SER A 163 -41.59 -4.25 -5.50
N VAL A 164 -41.72 -3.61 -6.66
CA VAL A 164 -40.70 -2.66 -7.15
C VAL A 164 -40.72 -1.40 -6.28
N VAL A 165 -39.57 -1.08 -5.68
CA VAL A 165 -39.39 0.10 -4.84
C VAL A 165 -38.66 1.21 -5.61
N ASN A 166 -39.28 2.39 -5.65
CA ASN A 166 -38.71 3.61 -6.21
C ASN A 166 -38.10 4.46 -5.09
N TYR A 167 -36.82 4.80 -5.23
CA TYR A 167 -36.09 5.60 -4.26
C TYR A 167 -35.83 7.02 -4.78
N LYS A 168 -35.90 7.99 -3.88
CA LYS A 168 -35.52 9.39 -4.12
C LYS A 168 -34.72 9.89 -2.93
N LEU A 169 -33.49 10.33 -3.17
CA LEU A 169 -32.58 10.84 -2.14
C LEU A 169 -32.30 12.32 -2.37
N THR A 170 -32.46 13.14 -1.35
CA THR A 170 -32.12 14.57 -1.41
C THR A 170 -31.55 15.08 -0.10
N PHE A 171 -31.16 16.35 -0.07
CA PHE A 171 -30.65 17.04 1.11
C PHE A 171 -31.74 17.91 1.76
N TYR A 172 -31.58 18.18 3.05
CA TYR A 172 -32.20 19.33 3.69
C TYR A 172 -31.38 20.61 3.50
N LEU A 173 -32.07 21.73 3.31
CA LEU A 173 -31.48 23.07 3.35
C LEU A 173 -32.45 24.02 4.02
N HIS A 174 -32.09 24.60 5.17
CA HIS A 174 -32.95 25.50 5.93
C HIS A 174 -34.37 24.90 6.11
N ASN A 175 -34.45 23.63 6.51
CA ASN A 175 -35.68 22.84 6.66
C ASN A 175 -36.50 22.60 5.39
N ASN A 176 -35.96 22.87 4.20
CA ASN A 176 -36.60 22.58 2.91
C ASN A 176 -35.87 21.46 2.17
N LEU A 177 -36.64 20.62 1.46
CA LEU A 177 -36.09 19.58 0.59
C LEU A 177 -35.56 20.20 -0.70
N VAL A 178 -34.35 19.83 -1.08
CA VAL A 178 -33.75 20.30 -2.33
C VAL A 178 -34.36 19.54 -3.51
N ASN A 179 -34.71 20.25 -4.58
CA ASN A 179 -35.22 19.67 -5.82
C ASN A 179 -34.31 20.01 -7.01
N PRO A 180 -34.17 19.12 -8.00
CA PRO A 180 -34.68 17.74 -8.03
C PRO A 180 -33.91 16.81 -7.06
N PRO A 181 -34.51 15.67 -6.63
CA PRO A 181 -33.79 14.66 -5.87
C PRO A 181 -32.85 13.85 -6.77
N CYS A 182 -31.84 13.20 -6.18
CA CYS A 182 -31.11 12.13 -6.84
C CYS A 182 -32.01 10.91 -7.02
N VAL A 183 -32.01 10.38 -8.24
CA VAL A 183 -32.57 9.06 -8.56
C VAL A 183 -31.40 8.07 -8.58
N PRO A 184 -31.38 7.07 -7.69
CA PRO A 184 -30.20 6.24 -7.52
C PRO A 184 -30.01 5.25 -8.65
N PHE A 185 -28.75 5.02 -8.99
CA PHE A 185 -28.34 3.90 -9.82
C PHE A 185 -28.37 2.61 -8.98
N SER A 186 -28.63 1.47 -9.60
CA SER A 186 -28.54 0.15 -8.96
C SER A 186 -27.39 -0.67 -9.50
N PHE A 187 -26.68 -1.29 -8.58
CA PHE A 187 -25.79 -2.41 -8.86
C PHE A 187 -26.15 -3.54 -7.89
N GLU A 188 -26.62 -4.66 -8.43
CA GLU A 188 -27.17 -5.78 -7.65
C GLU A 188 -28.27 -5.30 -6.68
N THR A 189 -28.09 -5.53 -5.38
CA THR A 189 -29.01 -5.10 -4.32
C THR A 189 -28.69 -3.71 -3.76
N THR A 190 -27.59 -3.08 -4.20
CA THR A 190 -27.13 -1.79 -3.66
C THR A 190 -27.55 -0.63 -4.56
N ARG A 191 -27.96 0.46 -3.93
CA ARG A 191 -28.35 1.71 -4.57
C ARG A 191 -27.30 2.77 -4.29
N TYR A 192 -27.06 3.65 -5.26
CA TYR A 192 -26.03 4.68 -5.17
C TYR A 192 -26.52 6.02 -5.70
N CYS A 193 -26.15 7.07 -5.00
CA CYS A 193 -26.26 8.45 -5.47
C CYS A 193 -24.89 9.10 -5.44
N VAL A 194 -24.56 9.81 -6.52
CA VAL A 194 -23.29 10.51 -6.67
C VAL A 194 -23.57 11.98 -6.95
N TRP A 195 -22.92 12.87 -6.19
CA TRP A 195 -22.99 14.30 -6.38
C TRP A 195 -21.61 14.88 -6.66
N TYR A 196 -21.59 15.86 -7.56
CA TYR A 196 -20.44 16.68 -7.89
C TYR A 196 -20.79 18.16 -7.68
N PRO A 197 -19.83 19.09 -7.66
CA PRO A 197 -20.12 20.52 -7.62
C PRO A 197 -21.04 21.00 -8.76
N THR A 198 -21.07 20.25 -9.86
CA THR A 198 -21.84 20.55 -11.08
C THR A 198 -23.19 19.84 -11.17
N THR A 199 -23.51 18.90 -10.27
CA THR A 199 -24.79 18.16 -10.33
C THR A 199 -25.98 19.01 -9.90
N SER A 200 -27.18 18.53 -10.18
CA SER A 200 -28.43 19.07 -9.65
C SER A 200 -29.14 17.95 -8.87
N PRO A 201 -29.11 17.97 -7.51
CA PRO A 201 -28.59 19.02 -6.65
C PRO A 201 -27.06 19.03 -6.58
N ARG A 202 -26.46 20.18 -6.22
CA ARG A 202 -25.00 20.32 -6.14
C ARG A 202 -24.44 19.70 -4.86
N TYR A 203 -23.24 19.14 -4.95
CA TYR A 203 -22.47 18.73 -3.78
C TYR A 203 -22.08 19.95 -2.93
N ARG A 204 -22.30 19.86 -1.61
CA ARG A 204 -22.02 20.93 -0.64
C ARG A 204 -20.75 20.65 0.15
N GLN A 205 -19.62 21.01 -0.44
CA GLN A 205 -18.29 20.71 0.08
C GLN A 205 -17.99 21.38 1.44
N GLN A 206 -18.64 22.52 1.72
CA GLN A 206 -18.35 23.37 2.88
C GLN A 206 -19.15 23.05 4.15
N GLU A 207 -20.18 22.21 4.02
CA GLU A 207 -21.04 21.82 5.14
C GLU A 207 -20.32 20.78 5.99
N GLU A 208 -20.28 20.97 7.31
CA GLU A 208 -19.65 20.00 8.21
C GLU A 208 -20.54 18.79 8.47
N GLU A 209 -21.85 18.99 8.41
CA GLU A 209 -22.86 17.95 8.55
C GLU A 209 -23.74 17.92 7.31
N LEU A 210 -24.03 16.72 6.82
CA LEU A 210 -24.95 16.50 5.71
C LEU A 210 -26.20 15.81 6.22
N HIS A 211 -27.35 16.44 5.98
CA HIS A 211 -28.66 15.91 6.32
C HIS A 211 -29.36 15.44 5.06
N PHE A 212 -29.58 14.14 4.98
CA PHE A 212 -30.24 13.47 3.88
C PHE A 212 -31.69 13.13 4.22
N TYR A 213 -32.53 13.19 3.18
CA TYR A 213 -33.91 12.71 3.17
C TYR A 213 -34.05 11.65 2.09
N LEU A 214 -34.40 10.43 2.49
CA LEU A 214 -34.66 9.32 1.60
C LEU A 214 -36.15 8.99 1.61
N SER A 215 -36.77 8.98 0.43
CA SER A 215 -38.13 8.52 0.25
C SER A 215 -38.13 7.25 -0.60
N SER A 216 -38.69 6.18 -0.06
CA SER A 216 -38.83 4.88 -0.72
C SER A 216 -40.32 4.58 -0.88
N CYS A 217 -40.78 4.39 -2.11
CA CYS A 217 -42.20 4.16 -2.40
C CYS A 217 -42.39 2.93 -3.29
N ASN A 218 -43.37 2.11 -2.95
CA ASN A 218 -43.90 1.07 -3.83
C ASN A 218 -45.42 1.28 -4.01
N ILE A 219 -46.09 0.28 -4.58
CA ILE A 219 -47.55 0.32 -4.80
C ILE A 219 -48.38 0.28 -3.51
N PHE A 220 -47.77 -0.10 -2.37
CA PHE A 220 -48.43 -0.25 -1.06
C PHE A 220 -48.27 0.97 -0.16
N GLY A 221 -47.29 1.84 -0.45
CA GLY A 221 -47.09 3.07 0.31
C GLY A 221 -45.68 3.62 0.17
N CYS A 222 -45.40 4.66 0.94
CA CYS A 222 -44.08 5.29 1.03
C CYS A 222 -43.55 5.21 2.46
N ASN A 223 -42.25 5.01 2.57
CA ASN A 223 -41.48 5.17 3.79
C ASN A 223 -40.46 6.31 3.60
N ASN A 224 -40.23 7.09 4.64
CA ASN A 224 -39.36 8.26 4.61
C ASN A 224 -38.38 8.21 5.78
N GLN A 225 -37.09 8.36 5.49
CA GLN A 225 -36.02 8.28 6.48
C GLN A 225 -35.07 9.48 6.37
N ASN A 226 -34.54 9.91 7.51
CA ASN A 226 -33.54 10.97 7.59
C ASN A 226 -32.20 10.36 8.02
N PHE A 227 -31.11 10.79 7.38
CA PHE A 227 -29.74 10.42 7.78
C PHE A 227 -28.91 11.67 8.01
N THR A 228 -28.17 11.72 9.11
CA THR A 228 -27.21 12.80 9.40
C THR A 228 -25.82 12.21 9.42
N ILE A 229 -24.90 12.83 8.70
CA ILE A 229 -23.51 12.36 8.57
C ILE A 229 -22.57 13.51 8.88
N ASP A 230 -21.57 13.26 9.75
CA ASP A 230 -20.41 14.15 9.88
C ASP A 230 -19.60 14.05 8.58
N HIS A 231 -19.80 15.03 7.71
CA HIS A 231 -19.24 15.06 6.38
C HIS A 231 -17.71 15.02 6.41
N PHE A 232 -17.10 15.70 7.37
CA PHE A 232 -15.65 15.77 7.44
C PHE A 232 -15.02 14.47 7.96
N SER A 233 -15.80 13.58 8.56
CA SER A 233 -15.34 12.26 8.99
C SER A 233 -15.24 11.24 7.83
N ILE A 234 -15.93 11.48 6.71
CA ILE A 234 -16.03 10.56 5.57
C ILE A 234 -15.20 10.99 4.35
N ILE A 235 -14.31 11.98 4.51
CA ILE A 235 -13.46 12.49 3.43
C ILE A 235 -12.19 11.66 3.35
N LYS A 236 -11.94 11.11 2.17
CA LYS A 236 -10.62 10.62 1.75
C LYS A 236 -9.96 11.67 0.86
N PRO A 237 -8.94 12.40 1.35
CA PRO A 237 -8.19 13.35 0.54
C PRO A 237 -7.42 12.66 -0.59
N ASP A 238 -7.12 13.41 -1.65
CA ASP A 238 -6.06 13.02 -2.57
C ASP A 238 -4.68 13.17 -1.89
N PRO A 239 -3.64 12.44 -2.35
CA PRO A 239 -2.30 12.54 -1.78
C PRO A 239 -1.74 13.97 -1.88
N PRO A 240 -0.84 14.37 -0.96
CA PRO A 240 -0.06 15.58 -1.12
C PRO A 240 0.74 15.54 -2.44
N TYR A 241 0.93 16.69 -3.07
CA TYR A 241 1.59 16.80 -4.38
C TYR A 241 2.80 17.74 -4.32
N GLU A 242 3.60 17.75 -5.40
CA GLU A 242 4.85 18.53 -5.48
C GLU A 242 5.85 18.24 -4.34
N LEU A 243 5.87 17.00 -3.83
CA LEU A 243 6.83 16.60 -2.82
C LEU A 243 8.25 16.62 -3.39
N ARG A 244 9.14 17.42 -2.79
CA ARG A 244 10.54 17.57 -3.17
C ARG A 244 11.43 17.92 -1.99
N VAL A 245 12.73 17.72 -2.14
CA VAL A 245 13.75 18.23 -1.21
C VAL A 245 14.18 19.62 -1.67
N VAL A 246 14.23 20.58 -0.74
CA VAL A 246 14.70 21.95 -1.02
C VAL A 246 16.07 22.25 -0.41
N SER A 247 16.48 21.47 0.59
CA SER A 247 17.81 21.56 1.19
C SER A 247 18.28 20.18 1.64
N TYR A 248 19.57 19.92 1.45
CA TYR A 248 20.22 18.66 1.82
C TYR A 248 21.24 18.89 2.93
N GLY A 249 21.25 18.00 3.91
CA GLY A 249 22.30 17.87 4.93
C GLY A 249 22.79 16.42 5.00
N ALA A 250 23.83 16.18 5.80
CA ALA A 250 24.35 14.83 6.04
C ALA A 250 23.35 13.97 6.86
N HIS A 251 22.69 14.61 7.84
CA HIS A 251 21.74 13.96 8.76
C HIS A 251 20.36 14.62 8.77
N ASN A 252 20.07 15.50 7.81
CA ASN A 252 18.76 16.12 7.67
C ASN A 252 18.44 16.47 6.21
N VAL A 253 17.16 16.65 5.92
CA VAL A 253 16.69 17.26 4.68
C VAL A 253 15.48 18.13 4.94
N VAL A 254 15.33 19.19 4.17
CA VAL A 254 14.10 20.01 4.20
C VAL A 254 13.20 19.56 3.06
N LEU A 255 12.06 18.99 3.43
CA LEU A 255 11.02 18.54 2.53
C LEU A 255 10.02 19.69 2.29
N LYS A 256 9.53 19.80 1.07
CA LYS A 256 8.48 20.74 0.68
C LYS A 256 7.42 20.05 -0.14
N TRP A 257 6.15 20.25 0.19
CA TRP A 257 5.01 19.71 -0.56
C TRP A 257 3.79 20.62 -0.45
N ARG A 258 2.73 20.28 -1.19
CA ARG A 258 1.43 20.95 -1.17
C ARG A 258 0.29 20.01 -0.80
N ILE A 259 -0.71 20.58 -0.15
CA ILE A 259 -2.00 19.92 0.12
C ILE A 259 -2.97 20.25 -1.02
N PRO A 260 -3.82 19.31 -1.48
CA PRO A 260 -4.84 19.60 -2.49
C PRO A 260 -5.69 20.82 -2.13
N TYR A 261 -5.90 21.72 -3.10
CA TYR A 261 -6.59 23.00 -2.89
C TYR A 261 -8.00 22.83 -2.30
N ASN A 262 -8.76 21.83 -2.78
CA ASN A 262 -10.09 21.50 -2.25
C ASN A 262 -10.07 21.24 -0.74
N ILE A 263 -9.02 20.58 -0.25
CA ILE A 263 -8.87 20.27 1.17
C ILE A 263 -8.51 21.54 1.95
N VAL A 264 -7.60 22.36 1.45
CA VAL A 264 -7.20 23.62 2.11
C VAL A 264 -8.38 24.59 2.23
N ASP A 265 -9.15 24.74 1.15
CA ASP A 265 -10.22 25.73 1.04
C ASP A 265 -11.49 25.30 1.79
N PHE A 266 -11.85 24.02 1.73
CA PHE A 266 -13.15 23.54 2.21
C PHE A 266 -13.09 22.73 3.50
N LEU A 267 -12.00 22.03 3.81
CA LEU A 267 -11.89 21.21 5.03
C LEU A 267 -11.49 22.06 6.24
N LYS A 268 -12.48 22.60 6.95
CA LYS A 268 -12.23 23.55 8.07
C LYS A 268 -11.45 22.93 9.23
N CYS A 269 -11.63 21.64 9.50
CA CYS A 269 -10.91 20.95 10.59
C CYS A 269 -9.42 20.69 10.26
N GLY A 270 -9.01 20.86 8.99
CA GLY A 270 -7.65 20.53 8.55
C GLY A 270 -7.36 19.03 8.53
N VAL A 271 -6.08 18.70 8.37
CA VAL A 271 -5.60 17.33 8.22
C VAL A 271 -4.61 16.93 9.32
N ASN A 272 -4.48 15.61 9.51
CA ASN A 272 -3.37 14.95 10.15
C ASN A 272 -2.42 14.39 9.09
N TYR A 273 -1.13 14.32 9.42
CA TYR A 273 -0.09 13.80 8.54
C TYR A 273 0.43 12.48 9.06
N LYS A 274 0.90 11.64 8.15
CA LYS A 274 1.73 10.47 8.46
C LYS A 274 2.92 10.51 7.54
N ILE A 275 4.08 10.83 8.12
CA ILE A 275 5.37 10.85 7.41
C ILE A 275 6.15 9.63 7.86
N GLN A 276 6.67 8.89 6.88
CA GLN A 276 7.49 7.73 7.16
C GLN A 276 8.68 7.68 6.21
N TYR A 277 9.79 7.11 6.65
CA TYR A 277 10.95 6.92 5.81
C TYR A 277 11.59 5.54 5.98
N GLN A 278 12.35 5.14 4.97
CA GLN A 278 13.14 3.92 4.93
C GLN A 278 14.55 4.24 4.44
N ILE A 279 15.54 3.51 4.95
CA ILE A 279 16.93 3.59 4.52
C ILE A 279 17.22 2.48 3.51
N SER A 280 17.65 2.85 2.31
CA SER A 280 18.04 1.91 1.27
C SER A 280 19.17 1.00 1.74
N LYS A 281 19.16 -0.27 1.32
CA LYS A 281 20.11 -1.35 1.69
C LYS A 281 20.20 -1.73 3.18
N VAL A 282 19.71 -0.91 4.11
CA VAL A 282 19.75 -1.17 5.55
C VAL A 282 18.42 -1.75 6.05
N ASP A 283 17.31 -1.07 5.73
CA ASP A 283 16.00 -1.50 6.19
C ASP A 283 15.39 -2.52 5.22
N ASN A 284 14.64 -3.49 5.76
CA ASN A 284 13.79 -4.36 4.93
C ASN A 284 12.76 -3.51 4.16
N ARG A 285 12.41 -3.91 2.92
CA ARG A 285 11.47 -3.23 2.02
C ARG A 285 10.09 -2.92 2.62
N THR A 286 9.71 -3.57 3.70
CA THR A 286 8.43 -3.35 4.40
C THR A 286 8.56 -2.50 5.67
N HIS A 287 9.78 -2.23 6.11
CA HIS A 287 10.04 -1.52 7.36
C HIS A 287 10.17 -0.01 7.12
N PHE A 288 9.25 0.76 7.70
CA PHE A 288 9.24 2.21 7.61
C PHE A 288 9.22 2.82 9.00
N ARG A 289 10.15 3.75 9.24
CA ARG A 289 10.26 4.53 10.47
C ARG A 289 9.26 5.68 10.42
N THR A 290 8.53 5.90 11.50
CA THR A 290 7.51 6.97 11.56
C THR A 290 8.11 8.22 12.19
N VAL A 291 7.78 9.37 11.62
CA VAL A 291 8.27 10.69 12.05
C VAL A 291 7.20 11.40 12.87
N ASP A 292 7.62 12.16 13.88
CA ASP A 292 6.69 13.03 14.60
C ASP A 292 6.20 14.17 13.68
N THR A 293 4.89 14.30 13.57
CA THR A 293 4.21 15.30 12.74
C THR A 293 3.42 16.32 13.58
N SER A 294 3.58 16.28 14.91
CA SER A 294 2.85 17.14 15.86
C SER A 294 3.00 18.64 15.59
N GLN A 295 4.17 19.05 15.08
CA GLN A 295 4.51 20.44 14.80
C GLN A 295 4.01 20.94 13.42
N ILE A 296 3.46 20.05 12.58
CA ILE A 296 3.04 20.43 11.24
C ILE A 296 1.68 21.15 11.29
N PRO A 297 1.56 22.37 10.73
CA PRO A 297 0.29 23.06 10.65
C PRO A 297 -0.76 22.24 9.90
N SER A 298 -1.96 22.14 10.49
CA SER A 298 -3.04 21.33 9.90
C SER A 298 -3.79 22.00 8.76
N LYS A 299 -3.57 23.32 8.54
CA LYS A 299 -4.28 24.11 7.54
C LYS A 299 -3.35 25.11 6.87
N THR A 300 -2.47 24.60 6.01
CA THR A 300 -1.57 25.41 5.20
C THR A 300 -1.39 24.73 3.86
N GLU A 301 -1.45 25.52 2.78
CA GLU A 301 -1.36 24.97 1.42
C GLU A 301 0.02 24.38 1.13
N VAL A 302 1.07 25.08 1.54
CA VAL A 302 2.46 24.71 1.32
C VAL A 302 3.10 24.38 2.66
N ILE A 303 3.67 23.19 2.78
CA ILE A 303 4.37 22.75 3.98
C ILE A 303 5.86 22.67 3.67
N GLU A 304 6.67 23.23 4.57
CA GLU A 304 8.10 22.97 4.67
C GLU A 304 8.37 22.27 5.99
N PHE A 305 9.05 21.13 5.93
CA PHE A 305 9.29 20.29 7.08
C PHE A 305 10.75 19.83 7.09
N ASN A 306 11.44 20.07 8.20
CA ASN A 306 12.81 19.63 8.40
C ASN A 306 12.80 18.21 8.97
N LEU A 307 13.13 17.23 8.13
CA LEU A 307 13.35 15.85 8.55
C LEU A 307 14.78 15.75 9.10
N ILE A 308 14.89 15.64 10.42
CA ILE A 308 16.14 15.60 11.17
C ILE A 308 16.48 14.19 11.65
N ASP A 309 17.65 14.04 12.27
CA ASP A 309 18.13 12.81 12.93
C ASP A 309 18.17 11.58 12.00
N LEU A 310 18.48 11.81 10.72
CA LEU A 310 18.76 10.72 9.79
C LEU A 310 20.08 10.04 10.19
N PRO A 311 20.12 8.72 10.38
CA PRO A 311 21.24 8.07 11.07
C PRO A 311 22.54 8.01 10.27
N TYR A 312 22.47 8.05 8.94
CA TYR A 312 23.64 7.85 8.07
C TYR A 312 23.75 8.93 7.00
N ALA A 313 24.95 9.48 6.85
CA ALA A 313 25.34 10.36 5.76
C ALA A 313 25.58 9.59 4.46
N HIS A 314 25.54 10.29 3.33
CA HIS A 314 25.65 9.73 1.99
C HIS A 314 24.78 8.50 1.72
N MET A 315 23.59 8.45 2.33
CA MET A 315 22.69 7.33 2.21
C MET A 315 21.43 7.70 1.45
N GLN A 316 20.92 6.71 0.71
CA GLN A 316 19.67 6.86 -0.01
C GLN A 316 18.49 6.54 0.92
N TYR A 317 17.54 7.47 0.99
CA TYR A 317 16.32 7.38 1.77
C TYR A 317 15.12 7.45 0.84
N GLU A 318 14.09 6.66 1.15
CA GLU A 318 12.75 6.84 0.62
C GLU A 318 11.88 7.46 1.71
N VAL A 319 11.25 8.60 1.43
CA VAL A 319 10.26 9.21 2.32
C VAL A 319 8.89 9.18 1.66
N ARG A 320 7.86 8.89 2.45
CA ARG A 320 6.47 8.90 2.01
C ARG A 320 5.57 9.67 2.97
N ILE A 321 4.56 10.33 2.41
CA ILE A 321 3.64 11.19 3.13
C ILE A 321 2.21 10.87 2.68
N CYS A 322 1.30 10.73 3.65
CA CYS A 322 -0.13 10.73 3.40
C CYS A 322 -0.86 11.62 4.42
N ILE A 323 -2.09 12.01 4.09
CA ILE A 323 -2.92 12.91 4.89
C ILE A 323 -4.30 12.31 5.15
N LYS A 324 -4.92 12.70 6.26
CA LYS A 324 -6.29 12.30 6.64
C LYS A 324 -7.01 13.47 7.28
N SER A 325 -8.32 13.58 7.07
CA SER A 325 -9.15 14.54 7.81
C SER A 325 -9.01 14.35 9.32
N LYS A 326 -8.93 15.44 10.10
CA LYS A 326 -8.85 15.34 11.57
C LYS A 326 -10.04 14.64 12.21
N ARG A 327 -11.23 14.69 11.58
CA ARG A 327 -12.44 14.01 12.08
C ARG A 327 -12.58 12.56 11.60
N ALA A 328 -11.77 12.14 10.63
CA ALA A 328 -11.82 10.77 10.14
C ALA A 328 -11.07 9.82 11.11
N ALA A 329 -11.81 8.88 11.71
CA ALA A 329 -11.24 7.90 12.62
C ALA A 329 -10.58 6.72 11.87
N SER A 330 -11.28 6.15 10.89
CA SER A 330 -10.86 4.94 10.17
C SER A 330 -9.57 5.14 9.34
N GLU A 331 -8.81 4.07 9.15
CA GLU A 331 -7.59 4.07 8.33
C GLU A 331 -7.90 4.13 6.82
N GLU A 332 -9.10 3.77 6.39
CA GLU A 332 -9.49 3.80 4.97
C GLU A 332 -9.53 5.21 4.37
N PHE A 333 -9.61 6.23 5.22
CA PHE A 333 -9.66 7.65 4.86
C PHE A 333 -8.30 8.33 4.80
N TRP A 334 -7.20 7.59 5.07
CA TRP A 334 -5.88 8.08 4.68
C TRP A 334 -5.82 8.17 3.16
N SER A 335 -5.25 9.26 2.65
CA SER A 335 -4.90 9.36 1.23
C SER A 335 -3.91 8.25 0.85
N ASP A 336 -3.76 8.04 -0.46
CA ASP A 336 -2.61 7.30 -0.95
C ASP A 336 -1.30 8.03 -0.58
N TYR A 337 -0.17 7.34 -0.70
CA TYR A 337 1.14 7.94 -0.42
C TYR A 337 1.65 8.75 -1.61
N THR A 338 2.20 9.92 -1.32
CA THR A 338 3.21 10.55 -2.17
C THR A 338 4.59 10.17 -1.64
N PHE A 339 5.56 9.92 -2.50
CA PHE A 339 6.89 9.49 -2.08
C PHE A 339 7.99 10.13 -2.93
N LEU A 340 9.18 10.20 -2.36
CA LEU A 340 10.38 10.65 -3.07
C LEU A 340 11.60 9.88 -2.54
N VAL A 341 12.58 9.67 -3.41
CA VAL A 341 13.87 9.09 -3.04
C VAL A 341 14.95 10.16 -3.14
N PHE A 342 15.79 10.27 -2.11
CA PHE A 342 16.87 11.24 -2.05
C PHE A 342 18.12 10.64 -1.40
N THR A 343 19.27 11.26 -1.64
CA THR A 343 20.53 10.89 -0.98
C THR A 343 20.99 12.05 -0.10
N THR A 344 21.35 11.77 1.16
CA THR A 344 21.92 12.77 2.07
C THR A 344 23.31 13.21 1.61
N LEU A 345 23.77 14.36 2.10
CA LEU A 345 25.14 14.81 1.82
C LEU A 345 26.16 13.86 2.44
N ALA A 346 27.34 13.81 1.84
CA ALA A 346 28.47 13.11 2.40
C ALA A 346 29.08 13.87 3.57
N GLU A 347 29.79 13.15 4.43
CA GLU A 347 30.68 13.66 5.48
C GLU A 347 31.94 12.77 5.54
N ARG A 348 32.80 12.94 6.55
CA ARG A 348 33.98 12.07 6.71
C ARG A 348 33.58 10.69 7.22
N PRO A 349 34.31 9.61 6.90
CA PRO A 349 33.97 8.28 7.39
C PRO A 349 33.90 8.23 8.92
N ILE A 350 32.93 7.48 9.45
CA ILE A 350 32.54 7.50 10.87
C ILE A 350 33.68 7.03 11.78
N ARG A 351 34.46 6.04 11.33
CA ARG A 351 35.55 5.44 12.12
C ARG A 351 36.67 4.90 11.23
N PRO A 352 37.90 4.73 11.78
CA PRO A 352 38.96 3.98 11.10
C PRO A 352 38.60 2.48 10.95
N PRO A 353 39.31 1.75 10.06
CA PRO A 353 39.15 0.28 9.96
C PRO A 353 39.65 -0.39 11.24
N LYS A 354 39.26 -1.63 11.54
CA LYS A 354 39.80 -2.30 12.73
C LYS A 354 41.14 -2.96 12.42
N MET A 355 42.09 -2.83 13.34
CA MET A 355 43.40 -3.47 13.27
C MET A 355 43.70 -4.20 14.58
N ILE A 356 44.57 -5.19 14.52
CA ILE A 356 45.00 -5.97 15.68
C ILE A 356 46.46 -6.37 15.54
N ALA A 357 47.11 -6.68 16.67
CA ALA A 357 48.49 -7.16 16.70
C ALA A 357 48.67 -8.35 15.73
N GLY A 358 49.76 -8.33 14.99
CA GLY A 358 50.07 -9.37 14.01
C GLY A 358 49.32 -9.29 12.70
N ALA A 359 48.51 -8.26 12.44
CA ALA A 359 47.85 -8.02 11.16
C ALA A 359 48.82 -7.52 10.06
N PHE A 360 49.96 -8.19 9.92
CA PHE A 360 50.94 -7.94 8.87
C PHE A 360 51.64 -9.25 8.51
N ASP A 361 52.05 -9.45 7.26
CA ASP A 361 53.07 -10.44 6.93
C ASP A 361 54.31 -9.77 6.36
N GLN A 362 55.43 -10.48 6.41
CA GLN A 362 56.70 -9.95 5.96
C GLN A 362 57.58 -11.02 5.31
N ASN A 363 58.31 -10.59 4.29
CA ASN A 363 59.31 -11.39 3.61
C ASN A 363 60.61 -10.58 3.49
N ILE A 364 61.73 -11.21 3.82
CA ILE A 364 63.05 -10.60 3.67
C ILE A 364 63.44 -10.69 2.19
N VAL A 365 63.87 -9.56 1.64
CA VAL A 365 64.40 -9.45 0.28
C VAL A 365 65.91 -9.23 0.36
N SER A 366 66.64 -9.54 -0.72
CA SER A 366 68.07 -9.25 -0.86
C SER A 366 68.37 -7.78 -0.49
N ASN A 367 69.47 -7.52 0.23
CA ASN A 367 69.93 -6.21 0.74
C ASN A 367 69.39 -5.74 2.11
N ASN A 368 69.06 -6.63 3.05
CA ASN A 368 68.57 -6.22 4.39
C ASN A 368 67.31 -5.35 4.34
N GLU A 369 66.44 -5.57 3.36
CA GLU A 369 65.11 -4.96 3.30
C GLU A 369 64.05 -6.02 3.58
N ARG A 370 62.92 -5.60 4.15
CA ARG A 370 61.72 -6.43 4.24
C ARG A 370 60.59 -5.82 3.42
N VAL A 371 59.89 -6.68 2.68
CA VAL A 371 58.58 -6.39 2.09
C VAL A 371 57.54 -6.72 3.13
N ILE A 372 56.69 -5.76 3.46
CA ILE A 372 55.63 -5.90 4.46
C ILE A 372 54.29 -5.71 3.78
N ASN A 373 53.35 -6.61 4.08
CA ASN A 373 51.93 -6.45 3.81
C ASN A 373 51.23 -6.14 5.13
N VAL A 374 50.48 -5.04 5.20
CA VAL A 374 49.69 -4.68 6.39
C VAL A 374 48.22 -4.79 6.06
N TYR A 375 47.45 -5.42 6.95
CA TYR A 375 46.06 -5.79 6.75
C TYR A 375 45.15 -5.14 7.79
N TRP A 376 43.89 -4.92 7.42
CA TRP A 376 42.85 -4.44 8.33
C TRP A 376 41.47 -4.98 7.95
N GLN A 377 40.53 -4.89 8.89
CA GLN A 377 39.13 -5.18 8.65
C GLN A 377 38.43 -3.94 8.11
N ASP A 378 37.74 -4.09 6.98
CA ASP A 378 37.01 -2.99 6.35
C ASP A 378 35.88 -2.44 7.23
N ILE A 379 35.52 -1.18 6.99
CA ILE A 379 34.29 -0.61 7.54
C ILE A 379 33.09 -0.98 6.65
N GLU A 380 31.88 -0.82 7.19
CA GLU A 380 30.66 -1.05 6.43
C GLU A 380 30.36 0.11 5.48
N GLU A 381 29.61 -0.14 4.40
CA GLU A 381 29.22 0.90 3.42
C GLU A 381 28.53 2.10 4.10
N ILE A 382 27.76 1.83 5.17
CA ILE A 382 27.09 2.85 5.97
C ILE A 382 28.03 3.75 6.77
N GLU A 383 29.27 3.31 6.96
CA GLU A 383 30.30 4.00 7.72
C GLU A 383 31.29 4.75 6.79
N GLU A 384 31.27 4.46 5.49
CA GLU A 384 32.06 5.16 4.46
C GLU A 384 31.63 6.62 4.31
N ALA A 385 30.35 6.91 4.58
CA ALA A 385 29.76 8.25 4.71
C ALA A 385 30.01 9.20 3.52
N GLY A 386 30.43 8.71 2.37
CA GLY A 386 30.74 9.55 1.20
C GLY A 386 31.27 8.76 0.00
N PRO A 387 31.29 9.38 -1.19
CA PRO A 387 31.82 8.76 -2.39
C PRO A 387 33.36 8.73 -2.37
N GLU A 388 33.94 7.92 -3.26
CA GLU A 388 35.40 7.76 -3.40
C GLU A 388 36.08 7.26 -2.12
N PHE A 389 35.44 6.31 -1.45
CA PHE A 389 35.99 5.69 -0.25
C PHE A 389 37.32 4.96 -0.50
N THR A 390 38.27 5.17 0.39
CA THR A 390 39.59 4.51 0.42
C THR A 390 40.19 4.53 1.82
N TYR A 391 41.38 3.97 1.99
CA TYR A 391 42.17 4.09 3.21
C TYR A 391 43.41 4.94 2.98
N LYS A 392 43.76 5.75 3.98
CA LYS A 392 45.03 6.48 4.02
C LYS A 392 45.93 5.80 5.03
N VAL A 393 47.08 5.29 4.59
CA VAL A 393 48.04 4.60 5.46
C VAL A 393 49.26 5.48 5.64
N GLN A 394 49.69 5.71 6.87
CA GLN A 394 50.97 6.35 7.18
C GLN A 394 51.90 5.36 7.87
N VAL A 395 53.11 5.24 7.35
CA VAL A 395 54.15 4.36 7.86
C VAL A 395 55.29 5.23 8.35
N SER A 396 55.64 5.11 9.63
CA SER A 396 56.79 5.77 10.25
C SER A 396 57.92 4.75 10.44
N ASP A 397 59.05 5.00 9.77
CA ASP A 397 60.30 4.25 9.82
C ASP A 397 61.39 5.20 10.31
N GLY A 398 61.67 5.16 11.62
CA GLY A 398 62.53 6.13 12.30
C GLY A 398 62.02 7.57 12.11
N ASP A 399 62.86 8.44 11.54
CA ASP A 399 62.53 9.84 11.27
C ASP A 399 61.75 10.06 9.96
N THR A 400 61.46 8.99 9.20
CA THR A 400 60.79 9.08 7.91
C THR A 400 59.34 8.63 8.00
N THR A 401 58.41 9.44 7.50
CA THR A 401 56.99 9.09 7.43
C THR A 401 56.50 9.14 5.99
N ASN A 402 55.99 8.02 5.48
CA ASN A 402 55.47 7.89 4.13
C ASN A 402 53.96 7.67 4.15
N THR A 403 53.22 8.31 3.24
CA THR A 403 51.78 8.07 3.06
C THR A 403 51.55 7.18 1.84
N ILE A 404 50.77 6.12 2.04
CA ILE A 404 50.48 5.07 1.05
C ILE A 404 48.96 4.91 0.94
N TYR A 405 48.48 4.68 -0.27
CA TYR A 405 47.07 4.39 -0.55
C TYR A 405 46.95 2.97 -1.12
N PRO A 406 45.95 2.18 -0.69
CA PRO A 406 45.72 0.85 -1.24
C PRO A 406 45.26 0.93 -2.69
N ALA A 407 45.75 0.01 -3.52
CA ALA A 407 45.26 -0.12 -4.89
C ALA A 407 43.84 -0.69 -4.88
N ASN A 408 42.92 -0.11 -5.67
CA ASN A 408 41.56 -0.61 -5.90
C ASN A 408 40.74 -0.92 -4.62
N GLY A 409 40.85 -0.07 -3.59
CA GLY A 409 40.05 -0.22 -2.36
C GLY A 409 40.37 -1.48 -1.52
N LYS A 410 41.54 -2.08 -1.71
CA LYS A 410 41.99 -3.25 -0.95
C LYS A 410 42.13 -2.93 0.54
N SER A 411 41.81 -3.91 1.38
CA SER A 411 41.99 -3.88 2.84
C SER A 411 43.42 -4.14 3.30
N TYR A 412 44.40 -3.86 2.43
CA TYR A 412 45.82 -4.02 2.70
C TYR A 412 46.70 -3.12 1.83
N VAL A 413 47.90 -2.83 2.31
CA VAL A 413 48.98 -2.21 1.52
C VAL A 413 50.26 -3.03 1.58
N THR A 414 51.07 -2.91 0.53
CA THR A 414 52.40 -3.54 0.43
C THR A 414 53.46 -2.46 0.27
N PHE A 415 54.55 -2.54 1.04
CA PHE A 415 55.68 -1.62 0.93
C PHE A 415 57.01 -2.27 1.33
N LYS A 416 58.12 -1.62 0.97
CA LYS A 416 59.49 -2.01 1.31
C LYS A 416 60.09 -1.05 2.32
N THR A 417 60.85 -1.57 3.27
CA THR A 417 61.38 -0.79 4.40
C THR A 417 62.56 -1.53 5.07
N SER A 418 63.18 -0.88 6.04
CA SER A 418 64.28 -1.39 6.86
C SER A 418 63.85 -2.58 7.73
N LEU A 419 64.84 -3.26 8.34
CA LEU A 419 64.59 -4.33 9.31
C LEU A 419 64.21 -3.80 10.71
N ASP A 420 64.19 -2.47 10.90
CA ASP A 420 63.90 -1.82 12.18
C ASP A 420 62.40 -1.76 12.45
N ALA A 421 62.03 -1.36 13.68
CA ALA A 421 60.64 -1.24 14.10
C ALA A 421 59.88 -0.17 13.32
N LEU A 422 58.57 -0.35 13.15
CA LEU A 422 57.71 0.56 12.40
C LEU A 422 56.41 0.82 13.13
N ASP A 423 55.91 2.03 12.98
CA ASP A 423 54.57 2.42 13.39
C ASP A 423 53.70 2.62 12.15
N VAL A 424 52.54 1.97 12.12
CA VAL A 424 51.60 2.08 10.99
C VAL A 424 50.26 2.58 11.49
N TYR A 425 49.79 3.67 10.87
CA TYR A 425 48.52 4.31 11.15
C TYR A 425 47.61 4.23 9.93
N VAL A 426 46.35 3.84 10.11
CA VAL A 426 45.37 3.69 9.03
C VAL A 426 44.12 4.49 9.34
N TRP A 427 43.77 5.41 8.43
CA TRP A 427 42.51 6.14 8.45
C TRP A 427 41.59 5.65 7.34
N SER A 428 40.29 5.66 7.61
CA SER A 428 39.26 5.64 6.58
C SER A 428 39.20 7.01 5.92
N ALA A 429 39.02 7.10 4.61
CA ALA A 429 38.97 8.38 3.89
C ALA A 429 37.98 8.37 2.74
N ASN A 430 37.39 9.53 2.45
CA ASN A 430 36.56 9.77 1.27
C ASN A 430 36.80 11.21 0.76
N ILE A 431 35.97 11.70 -0.17
CA ILE A 431 36.11 13.05 -0.74
C ILE A 431 36.08 14.19 0.30
N ASN A 432 35.46 14.00 1.46
CA ASN A 432 35.36 14.99 2.53
C ASN A 432 36.50 14.92 3.56
N GLY A 433 37.40 13.94 3.40
CA GLY A 433 38.60 13.78 4.19
C GLY A 433 38.65 12.44 4.94
N SER A 434 39.58 12.37 5.89
CA SER A 434 39.82 11.19 6.71
C SER A 434 38.95 11.16 7.96
N SER A 435 38.71 9.96 8.50
CA SER A 435 38.14 9.76 9.84
C SER A 435 38.93 10.54 10.88
N GLU A 436 38.27 10.95 11.98
CA GLU A 436 38.95 11.74 13.03
C GLU A 436 40.11 10.97 13.67
N ASN A 437 39.88 9.68 13.93
CA ASN A 437 40.87 8.79 14.51
C ASN A 437 41.48 7.86 13.46
N SER A 438 42.68 7.36 13.74
CA SER A 438 43.33 6.25 13.05
C SER A 438 43.31 4.97 13.86
N SER A 439 43.37 3.85 13.17
CA SER A 439 43.86 2.61 13.74
C SER A 439 45.37 2.54 13.69
N TYR A 440 45.96 1.79 14.62
CA TYR A 440 47.40 1.73 14.81
C TYR A 440 47.85 0.30 15.00
N ILE A 441 49.00 -0.04 14.42
CA ILE A 441 49.74 -1.27 14.69
C ILE A 441 51.23 -0.97 14.77
N TYR A 442 51.88 -1.58 15.76
CA TYR A 442 53.33 -1.63 15.87
C TYR A 442 53.85 -2.88 15.17
N ILE A 443 54.86 -2.71 14.31
CA ILE A 443 55.55 -3.81 13.64
C ILE A 443 56.97 -3.91 14.21
N PRO A 444 57.31 -4.98 14.95
CA PRO A 444 58.62 -5.09 15.59
C PRO A 444 59.77 -5.17 14.58
N PRO A 445 61.00 -4.94 15.04
CA PRO A 445 62.19 -5.26 14.26
C PRO A 445 62.19 -6.73 13.84
N GLU A 446 62.73 -7.03 12.67
CA GLU A 446 62.68 -8.37 12.09
C GLU A 446 63.26 -9.44 13.04
N ARG A 447 64.34 -9.12 13.76
CA ARG A 447 64.94 -10.02 14.77
C ARG A 447 63.97 -10.48 15.86
N ASP A 448 63.02 -9.63 16.27
CA ASP A 448 62.10 -9.92 17.36
C ASP A 448 60.90 -10.71 16.85
N THR A 449 60.51 -10.50 15.58
CA THR A 449 59.47 -11.28 14.91
C THR A 449 59.88 -12.74 14.69
N ARG A 450 61.18 -13.05 14.49
CA ARG A 450 61.67 -14.43 14.26
C ARG A 450 61.30 -15.39 15.38
N ASN A 451 61.39 -14.92 16.63
CA ASN A 451 61.12 -15.74 17.82
C ASN A 451 59.62 -16.07 17.98
N LEU A 452 58.76 -15.29 17.33
CA LEU A 452 57.31 -15.44 17.36
C LEU A 452 56.76 -15.98 16.04
N LYS A 453 57.62 -16.29 15.06
CA LYS A 453 57.17 -16.75 13.75
C LYS A 453 56.64 -18.18 13.84
N ILE A 454 55.40 -18.37 13.41
CA ILE A 454 54.81 -19.70 13.26
C ILE A 454 55.33 -20.30 11.95
N ASN A 455 55.89 -21.52 12.02
CA ASN A 455 56.53 -22.15 10.87
C ASN A 455 55.51 -22.71 9.86
N SER A 456 54.44 -23.33 10.36
CA SER A 456 53.36 -23.87 9.53
C SER A 456 52.00 -23.67 10.17
N LEU A 457 51.05 -23.18 9.37
CA LEU A 457 49.62 -23.30 9.63
C LEU A 457 49.05 -24.35 8.67
N ARG A 458 48.31 -25.32 9.22
CA ARG A 458 47.61 -26.37 8.49
C ARG A 458 46.12 -26.20 8.66
N LYS A 459 45.37 -26.52 7.61
CA LYS A 459 43.90 -26.45 7.59
C LYS A 459 43.30 -27.68 6.93
N VAL A 460 42.15 -28.11 7.44
CA VAL A 460 41.24 -29.07 6.79
C VAL A 460 39.88 -28.41 6.68
N ALA A 461 39.30 -28.47 5.49
CA ALA A 461 37.96 -27.98 5.21
C ALA A 461 37.00 -29.17 5.11
N TYR A 462 35.86 -29.08 5.78
CA TYR A 462 34.79 -30.07 5.72
C TYR A 462 33.64 -29.56 4.85
N GLU A 463 32.90 -30.48 4.23
CA GLU A 463 31.80 -30.15 3.30
C GLU A 463 30.66 -29.35 3.94
N ASN A 464 30.52 -29.42 5.26
CA ASN A 464 29.51 -28.70 6.03
C ASN A 464 29.89 -27.22 6.30
N GLY A 465 31.05 -26.75 5.82
CA GLY A 465 31.54 -25.39 6.08
C GLY A 465 32.38 -25.25 7.36
N THR A 466 32.66 -26.35 8.06
CA THR A 466 33.58 -26.37 9.20
C THR A 466 35.02 -26.38 8.70
N TYR A 467 35.89 -25.61 9.36
CA TYR A 467 37.33 -25.61 9.15
C TYR A 467 38.04 -25.97 10.45
N GLU A 468 38.93 -26.95 10.37
CA GLU A 468 39.83 -27.28 11.46
C GLU A 468 41.24 -26.78 11.14
N LEU A 469 41.81 -26.03 12.08
CA LEU A 469 43.08 -25.33 11.95
C LEU A 469 44.03 -25.78 13.06
N TRP A 470 45.29 -25.98 12.72
CA TRP A 470 46.33 -26.21 13.72
C TRP A 470 47.70 -25.72 13.25
N TRP A 471 48.51 -25.28 14.20
CA TRP A 471 49.81 -24.69 13.95
C TRP A 471 50.84 -25.14 14.96
N ASP A 472 52.11 -24.90 14.62
CA ASP A 472 53.23 -25.18 15.52
C ASP A 472 53.17 -24.24 16.73
N ASP A 473 53.21 -24.83 17.93
CA ASP A 473 53.14 -24.08 19.18
C ASP A 473 54.41 -23.23 19.40
N VAL A 474 54.21 -21.98 19.79
CA VAL A 474 55.26 -21.00 20.04
C VAL A 474 55.33 -20.76 21.56
N LYS A 475 56.52 -20.91 22.14
CA LYS A 475 56.71 -20.74 23.59
C LYS A 475 56.58 -19.28 24.01
N ASP A 476 56.14 -19.09 25.25
CA ASP A 476 56.00 -17.80 25.93
C ASP A 476 55.18 -16.77 25.13
N VAL A 477 54.07 -17.18 24.53
CA VAL A 477 53.12 -16.26 23.87
C VAL A 477 52.02 -15.86 24.84
N ASP A 478 51.51 -14.65 24.68
CA ASP A 478 50.38 -14.16 25.47
C ASP A 478 49.05 -14.60 24.85
N ASN A 479 48.98 -14.63 23.51
CA ASN A 479 47.83 -15.10 22.74
C ASN A 479 48.22 -15.39 21.28
N TYR A 480 47.29 -16.02 20.56
CA TYR A 480 47.32 -16.10 19.11
C TYR A 480 46.23 -15.19 18.51
N THR A 481 46.46 -14.66 17.31
CA THR A 481 45.41 -14.03 16.51
C THR A 481 45.18 -14.85 15.26
N LEU A 482 43.95 -15.35 15.10
CA LEU A 482 43.50 -16.03 13.91
C LEU A 482 42.86 -15.03 12.96
N PHE A 483 43.23 -15.08 11.69
CA PHE A 483 42.69 -14.26 10.62
C PHE A 483 42.07 -15.15 9.55
N TRP A 484 40.98 -14.69 8.93
CA TRP A 484 40.39 -15.36 7.79
C TRP A 484 39.73 -14.38 6.82
N CYS A 485 39.60 -14.81 5.57
CA CYS A 485 38.86 -14.09 4.55
C CYS A 485 38.52 -15.02 3.39
N LYS A 486 37.65 -14.56 2.47
CA LYS A 486 37.34 -15.30 1.26
C LYS A 486 38.55 -15.38 0.34
N HIS A 487 38.75 -16.53 -0.28
CA HIS A 487 39.82 -16.79 -1.23
C HIS A 487 39.27 -16.73 -2.66
N ASN A 488 39.98 -16.01 -3.54
CA ASN A 488 39.66 -15.95 -4.96
C ASN A 488 40.94 -16.19 -5.76
N GLY A 489 41.22 -17.46 -6.06
CA GLY A 489 42.24 -17.97 -6.98
C GLY A 489 43.60 -17.27 -6.97
N ASP A 490 43.66 -16.11 -7.62
CA ASP A 490 44.86 -15.30 -7.87
C ASP A 490 45.33 -14.46 -6.67
N HIS A 491 44.51 -14.32 -5.63
CA HIS A 491 44.80 -13.49 -4.46
C HIS A 491 44.72 -14.27 -3.16
N THR A 492 45.71 -14.06 -2.28
CA THR A 492 45.76 -14.66 -0.94
C THR A 492 44.48 -14.36 -0.15
N CYS A 493 43.89 -13.18 -0.36
CA CYS A 493 42.68 -12.72 0.30
C CYS A 493 41.88 -11.81 -0.65
N SER A 494 40.61 -12.14 -0.88
CA SER A 494 39.68 -11.34 -1.70
C SER A 494 38.50 -10.90 -0.84
N GLY A 495 38.53 -9.64 -0.41
CA GLY A 495 37.48 -9.06 0.42
C GLY A 495 37.92 -8.88 1.87
N ARG A 496 36.93 -8.75 2.76
CA ARG A 496 37.12 -8.33 4.15
C ARG A 496 37.87 -9.37 4.96
N ILE A 497 38.91 -8.92 5.67
CA ILE A 497 39.63 -9.72 6.66
C ILE A 497 38.89 -9.66 7.98
N GLU A 498 38.61 -10.83 8.52
CA GLU A 498 38.06 -11.02 9.86
C GLU A 498 39.15 -11.61 10.77
N PHE A 499 39.03 -11.37 12.07
CA PHE A 499 40.00 -11.88 13.04
C PHE A 499 39.41 -12.17 14.42
N ALA A 500 40.05 -13.06 15.16
CA ALA A 500 39.72 -13.40 16.53
C ALA A 500 40.99 -13.67 17.36
N VAL A 501 40.95 -13.27 18.64
CA VAL A 501 42.03 -13.56 19.60
C VAL A 501 41.76 -14.90 20.27
N LEU A 502 42.77 -15.75 20.29
CA LEU A 502 42.75 -17.10 20.87
C LEU A 502 43.71 -17.19 22.06
N ASP A 503 43.44 -18.09 22.99
CA ASP A 503 44.26 -18.30 24.18
C ASP A 503 45.68 -18.78 23.82
N SER A 504 46.68 -18.43 24.64
CA SER A 504 48.08 -18.83 24.44
C SER A 504 48.32 -20.34 24.44
N ARG A 505 47.42 -21.14 25.02
CA ARG A 505 47.52 -22.60 25.05
C ARG A 505 46.85 -23.27 23.85
N GLN A 506 46.19 -22.48 23.00
CA GLN A 506 45.42 -22.98 21.88
C GLN A 506 46.31 -23.07 20.63
N ALA A 507 46.74 -24.28 20.26
CA ALA A 507 47.44 -24.56 19.00
C ALA A 507 46.51 -25.19 17.92
N ARG A 508 45.22 -25.35 18.24
CA ARG A 508 44.18 -25.91 17.38
C ARG A 508 42.87 -25.16 17.56
N HIS A 509 42.18 -24.87 16.46
CA HIS A 509 40.92 -24.14 16.45
C HIS A 509 39.95 -24.73 15.42
N VAL A 510 38.67 -24.72 15.74
CA VAL A 510 37.60 -25.14 14.84
C VAL A 510 36.66 -23.97 14.65
N ILE A 511 36.36 -23.63 13.39
CA ILE A 511 35.49 -22.50 13.03
C ILE A 511 34.50 -22.93 11.95
N ASP A 512 33.25 -22.50 12.11
CA ASP A 512 32.19 -22.74 11.13
C ASP A 512 31.97 -21.48 10.30
N LEU A 513 32.03 -21.61 8.97
CA LEU A 513 31.87 -20.51 8.01
C LEU A 513 30.84 -20.89 6.92
N PRO A 514 30.26 -19.90 6.21
CA PRO A 514 29.34 -20.17 5.10
C PRO A 514 29.95 -21.11 4.05
N LYS A 515 29.24 -22.20 3.74
CA LYS A 515 29.73 -23.27 2.84
C LYS A 515 29.91 -22.87 1.37
N ASP A 516 29.29 -21.76 0.95
CA ASP A 516 29.28 -21.33 -0.45
C ASP A 516 30.59 -20.62 -0.86
N ASP A 517 31.47 -20.33 0.10
CA ASP A 517 32.74 -19.65 -0.12
C ASP A 517 33.93 -20.51 0.34
N VAL A 518 35.07 -20.37 -0.35
CA VAL A 518 36.35 -20.93 0.07
C VAL A 518 37.10 -19.89 0.89
N TYR A 519 37.61 -20.28 2.06
CA TYR A 519 38.32 -19.35 2.95
C TYR A 519 39.82 -19.60 3.00
N GLN A 520 40.57 -18.51 3.12
CA GLN A 520 41.98 -18.52 3.46
C GLN A 520 42.18 -18.09 4.91
N PHE A 521 43.19 -18.66 5.57
CA PHE A 521 43.47 -18.44 6.99
C PHE A 521 44.91 -18.03 7.20
N ALA A 522 45.15 -17.24 8.23
CA ALA A 522 46.48 -17.00 8.78
C ALA A 522 46.44 -16.95 10.29
N VAL A 523 47.57 -17.22 10.92
CA VAL A 523 47.70 -17.12 12.37
C VAL A 523 48.94 -16.31 12.72
N SER A 524 48.85 -15.52 13.78
CA SER A 524 49.97 -14.79 14.35
C SER A 524 50.13 -15.11 15.83
N ALA A 525 51.38 -15.21 16.30
CA ALA A 525 51.70 -15.33 17.71
C ALA A 525 52.15 -13.97 18.27
N ASN A 526 51.62 -13.60 19.44
CA ASN A 526 51.83 -12.29 20.03
C ASN A 526 52.42 -12.39 21.45
N ARG A 527 53.32 -11.46 21.78
CA ARG A 527 53.95 -11.32 23.10
C ARG A 527 54.18 -9.84 23.41
N GLY A 528 53.42 -9.29 24.35
CA GLY A 528 53.40 -7.87 24.68
C GLY A 528 53.03 -7.03 23.46
N VAL A 529 53.89 -6.08 23.12
CA VAL A 529 53.76 -5.27 21.89
C VAL A 529 54.31 -5.99 20.65
N ASN A 530 55.04 -7.11 20.82
CA ASN A 530 55.66 -7.83 19.71
C ASN A 530 54.73 -8.89 19.12
N SER A 531 54.86 -9.10 17.82
CA SER A 531 54.14 -10.12 17.08
C SER A 531 55.02 -10.74 15.98
N GLY A 532 54.79 -12.02 15.68
CA GLY A 532 55.45 -12.72 14.57
C GLY A 532 54.90 -12.38 13.19
N GLY A 533 53.77 -11.66 13.12
CA GLY A 533 53.02 -11.44 11.87
C GLY A 533 52.21 -12.67 11.45
N MET A 534 51.46 -12.54 10.36
CA MET A 534 50.57 -13.54 9.79
C MET A 534 51.38 -14.65 9.08
N THR A 535 51.22 -15.88 9.54
CA THR A 535 51.60 -17.08 8.78
C THR A 535 50.37 -17.61 8.08
N TRP A 536 50.30 -17.39 6.76
CA TRP A 536 49.23 -17.88 5.91
C TRP A 536 49.24 -19.41 5.78
N ALA A 537 48.06 -20.02 5.78
CA ALA A 537 47.90 -21.44 5.50
C ALA A 537 48.30 -21.74 4.06
N LYS A 538 49.19 -22.72 3.88
CA LYS A 538 49.53 -23.21 2.55
C LYS A 538 48.33 -23.93 1.94
N ILE A 539 48.10 -23.70 0.65
CA ILE A 539 47.09 -24.43 -0.11
C ILE A 539 47.66 -25.82 -0.39
N TYR A 540 47.38 -26.78 0.49
CA TYR A 540 47.57 -28.20 0.17
C TYR A 540 46.27 -28.70 -0.48
N GLY A 541 46.39 -29.41 -1.61
CA GLY A 541 45.26 -29.93 -2.35
C GLY A 541 44.28 -30.67 -1.43
N SER A 542 42.99 -30.38 -1.60
CA SER A 542 41.89 -31.02 -0.89
C SER A 542 42.06 -32.54 -0.88
N GLN A 543 42.29 -33.13 0.29
CA GLN A 543 41.95 -34.54 0.46
C GLN A 543 40.43 -34.61 0.58
N VAL A 544 39.78 -34.73 -0.58
CA VAL A 544 38.44 -35.33 -0.66
C VAL A 544 38.61 -36.73 -0.06
N GLY A 545 37.83 -37.05 0.96
CA GLY A 545 37.94 -38.31 1.69
C GLY A 545 37.78 -39.51 0.76
N ASP A 546 38.91 -40.13 0.41
CA ASP A 546 38.88 -41.42 -0.26
C ASP A 546 38.46 -42.50 0.75
N ARG A 547 37.46 -43.26 0.31
CA ARG A 547 36.86 -44.41 0.98
C ARG A 547 37.94 -45.39 1.43
N ILE A 548 37.95 -45.72 2.73
CA ILE A 548 38.45 -47.02 3.17
C ILE A 548 37.32 -48.02 2.96
N VAL A 549 37.38 -48.76 1.85
CA VAL A 549 36.71 -50.05 1.66
C VAL A 549 37.75 -50.97 1.01
N ASP A 550 38.38 -51.80 1.86
CA ASP A 550 38.52 -53.26 1.69
C ASP A 550 39.78 -53.81 2.39
N GLY A 551 39.57 -54.90 3.15
CA GLY A 551 40.58 -55.93 3.33
C GLY A 551 40.90 -56.38 4.76
N VAL A 552 39.93 -56.95 5.49
CA VAL A 552 39.93 -58.37 5.97
C VAL A 552 38.49 -58.84 6.07
#